data_AF-A0A202DRZ3-F1
#
_entry.id   AF-A0A202DRZ3-F1
#
_cell.length_a   1.000
_cell.length_b   1.000
_cell.length_c   1.000
_cell.angle_alpha   90.00
_cell.angle_beta   90.00
_cell.angle_gamma   90.00
#
_symmetry.space_group_name_H-M   'P 1'
#
loop_
_entity.id
_entity.type
_entity.pdbx_description
1 polymer ?
#
loop_
_entity_poly.entity_id
_entity_poly.type
_entity_poly.pdbx_seq_one_letter_code
_entity_poly.pdbx_strand_id
1 'polypeptide(L)'
;MHLAKINNPWSLIAFLLCITSSVSAQSWIPMGPEGGPVSKLLYDPGNTNALYLVPSGSPCVIHRSRDNGDHWEKVSVLHSFDGAFTIAQSNSNVFYAYGGGDIQISHNKGLSWTSFRVGDGTHYYNIYDLAVDPTDFNIIHGCGADYCGNCPMVYVKSLDGGQTWTVKRMEAFVDAEVIGIDPEKPKTIYIGGYYWGGNQYQSRMFKSEDGGNNWSNISSAIGTNILDMKIANHPPYPVYILTNSGCYRSDDGGSTWIRNTGRLVGTSLSIDPINNDNMLVGGAGSIYRSQDGGVTWSYHYVGLMGAKCNFVQISPNSSNILLFASNDGCLKSINAGADWSLSNSGYFGTSIHDIMLKPGNFNKLYASVHDKSIIYTDNALQKSYPHLTQAWKEIPKFFDCTCIIDMMIKPSDPDIIYALEGGT
;
A
#
# COMPACT_ATOMS: atom_id res chain seq x y z
N MET A 1 -4.79 -34.57 9.88
CA MET A 1 -4.65 -36.04 9.86
C MET A 1 -5.24 -36.58 11.17
N HIS A 2 -6.39 -37.24 11.12
CA HIS A 2 -7.08 -37.76 12.31
C HIS A 2 -7.14 -39.28 12.25
N LEU A 3 -6.83 -39.93 13.38
CA LEU A 3 -7.36 -41.25 13.75
C LEU A 3 -6.97 -41.61 15.18
N ALA A 4 -7.96 -42.00 15.99
CA ALA A 4 -7.81 -43.06 16.99
C ALA A 4 -9.18 -43.69 17.28
N LYS A 5 -9.23 -45.01 17.12
CA LYS A 5 -10.34 -45.94 17.43
C LYS A 5 -10.26 -46.34 18.90
N ILE A 6 -11.40 -46.46 19.60
CA ILE A 6 -11.52 -47.31 20.80
C ILE A 6 -12.83 -48.11 20.75
N ASN A 7 -12.71 -49.43 20.89
CA ASN A 7 -13.78 -50.43 21.05
C ASN A 7 -13.97 -50.75 22.55
N ASN A 8 -15.18 -50.72 23.10
CA ASN A 8 -15.93 -51.89 23.64
C ASN A 8 -17.25 -51.46 24.35
N PRO A 9 -18.27 -52.34 24.47
CA PRO A 9 -19.66 -52.03 24.80
C PRO A 9 -20.07 -52.33 26.26
N TRP A 10 -21.35 -52.05 26.58
CA TRP A 10 -22.10 -52.20 27.85
C TRP A 10 -21.82 -51.07 28.87
N SER A 11 -22.79 -50.34 29.45
CA SER A 11 -24.25 -50.44 29.53
C SER A 11 -24.81 -49.14 30.13
N LEU A 12 -26.04 -48.77 29.73
CA LEU A 12 -26.84 -47.65 30.25
C LEU A 12 -27.03 -47.69 31.78
N ILE A 13 -27.04 -46.52 32.45
CA ILE A 13 -28.20 -45.93 33.16
C ILE A 13 -27.79 -44.62 33.89
N ALA A 14 -28.49 -43.54 33.53
CA ALA A 14 -28.86 -42.31 34.25
C ALA A 14 -28.01 -41.76 35.41
N PHE A 15 -27.60 -40.49 35.32
CA PHE A 15 -28.31 -39.37 35.97
C PHE A 15 -27.76 -38.01 35.50
N LEU A 16 -28.68 -37.06 35.38
CA LEU A 16 -28.53 -35.71 34.86
C LEU A 16 -27.53 -34.86 35.70
N LEU A 17 -26.38 -34.53 35.12
CA LEU A 17 -25.55 -33.37 35.51
C LEU A 17 -24.76 -32.98 34.26
N CYS A 18 -25.43 -32.29 33.33
CA CYS A 18 -24.75 -31.55 32.27
C CYS A 18 -24.03 -30.38 32.93
N ILE A 19 -22.87 -30.65 33.52
CA ILE A 19 -21.78 -29.67 33.51
C ILE A 19 -21.44 -29.57 32.02
N THR A 20 -21.93 -28.51 31.37
CA THR A 20 -21.31 -28.06 30.14
C THR A 20 -19.89 -27.70 30.54
N SER A 21 -18.95 -28.64 30.41
CA SER A 21 -17.57 -28.28 30.21
C SER A 21 -17.59 -27.47 28.93
N SER A 22 -17.64 -26.14 29.10
CA SER A 22 -17.30 -25.22 28.05
C SER A 22 -15.95 -25.71 27.53
N VAL A 23 -15.95 -26.23 26.30
CA VAL A 23 -14.73 -26.31 25.53
C VAL A 23 -14.27 -24.86 25.49
N SER A 24 -13.29 -24.53 26.34
CA SER A 24 -12.59 -23.25 26.30
C SER A 24 -12.20 -23.06 24.85
N ALA A 25 -12.85 -22.16 24.14
CA ALA A 25 -12.41 -21.73 22.83
C ALA A 25 -10.96 -21.27 23.02
N GLN A 26 -10.01 -22.03 22.47
CA GLN A 26 -8.62 -21.57 22.44
C GLN A 26 -8.62 -20.26 21.65
N SER A 27 -8.39 -19.15 22.34
CA SER A 27 -8.21 -17.86 21.70
C SER A 27 -6.88 -17.90 20.96
N TRP A 28 -6.93 -17.75 19.64
CA TRP A 28 -5.75 -17.54 18.83
C TRP A 28 -5.25 -16.11 19.07
N ILE A 29 -3.98 -15.98 19.46
CA ILE A 29 -3.33 -14.68 19.69
C ILE A 29 -2.21 -14.56 18.65
N PRO A 30 -2.14 -13.45 17.90
CA PRO A 30 -1.03 -13.24 16.98
C PRO A 30 0.28 -13.07 17.76
N MET A 31 1.34 -13.76 17.31
CA MET A 31 2.66 -13.72 17.95
C MET A 31 3.63 -12.75 17.28
N GLY A 32 3.26 -12.13 16.17
CA GLY A 32 4.16 -11.36 15.32
C GLY A 32 4.94 -12.23 14.32
N PRO A 33 5.90 -11.63 13.60
CA PRO A 33 6.31 -10.22 13.69
C PRO A 33 5.22 -9.26 13.21
N GLU A 34 5.19 -8.05 13.78
CA GLU A 34 4.38 -6.95 13.27
C GLU A 34 5.09 -6.26 12.09
N GLY A 35 4.31 -5.69 11.16
CA GLY A 35 4.79 -5.10 9.92
C GLY A 35 4.61 -6.02 8.72
N GLY A 36 5.22 -5.62 7.60
CA GLY A 36 5.05 -6.25 6.29
C GLY A 36 4.91 -5.19 5.20
N PRO A 37 4.82 -5.60 3.93
CA PRO A 37 4.88 -4.67 2.83
C PRO A 37 3.56 -3.90 2.67
N VAL A 38 3.68 -2.57 2.68
CA VAL A 38 2.55 -1.66 2.54
C VAL A 38 2.57 -1.03 1.15
N SER A 39 1.48 -1.21 0.38
CA SER A 39 1.37 -0.71 -0.99
C SER A 39 0.43 0.46 -1.16
N LYS A 40 -0.51 0.71 -0.24
CA LYS A 40 -1.30 1.95 -0.19
C LYS A 40 -1.55 2.33 1.27
N LEU A 41 -1.56 3.63 1.53
CA LEU A 41 -1.85 4.21 2.83
C LEU A 41 -2.71 5.46 2.62
N LEU A 42 -3.94 5.46 3.13
CA LEU A 42 -4.95 6.48 2.81
C LEU A 42 -5.73 6.89 4.06
N TYR A 43 -5.86 8.20 4.29
CA TYR A 43 -6.76 8.71 5.31
C TYR A 43 -8.23 8.58 4.88
N ASP A 44 -9.11 8.36 5.86
CA ASP A 44 -10.56 8.44 5.66
C ASP A 44 -10.97 9.92 5.54
N PRO A 45 -11.53 10.36 4.40
CA PRO A 45 -11.90 11.75 4.20
C PRO A 45 -13.05 12.21 5.11
N GLY A 46 -13.85 11.27 5.63
CA GLY A 46 -14.90 11.55 6.63
C GLY A 46 -14.43 11.44 8.08
N ASN A 47 -13.20 10.99 8.33
CA ASN A 47 -12.60 10.91 9.67
C ASN A 47 -11.08 11.03 9.59
N THR A 48 -10.56 12.23 9.85
CA THR A 48 -9.13 12.54 9.73
C THR A 48 -8.22 11.82 10.74
N ASN A 49 -8.76 11.08 11.71
CA ASN A 49 -7.99 10.20 12.59
C ASN A 49 -7.96 8.74 12.13
N ALA A 50 -8.82 8.38 11.18
CA ALA A 50 -8.88 7.04 10.62
C ALA A 50 -8.12 6.97 9.30
N LEU A 51 -7.45 5.85 9.08
CA LEU A 51 -6.70 5.57 7.87
C LEU A 51 -6.65 4.07 7.60
N TYR A 52 -6.43 3.76 6.34
CA TYR A 52 -6.42 2.41 5.81
C TYR A 52 -5.03 2.07 5.27
N LEU A 53 -4.56 0.90 5.65
CA LEU A 53 -3.32 0.29 5.19
C LEU A 53 -3.71 -0.89 4.32
N VAL A 54 -3.28 -0.87 3.06
CA VAL A 54 -3.48 -1.96 2.11
C VAL A 54 -2.11 -2.55 1.78
N PRO A 55 -1.85 -3.81 2.16
CA PRO A 55 -0.60 -4.49 1.83
C PRO A 55 -0.51 -4.85 0.35
N SER A 56 0.72 -5.02 -0.14
CA SER A 56 0.94 -5.65 -1.44
C SER A 56 0.63 -7.16 -1.37
N GLY A 57 0.14 -7.72 -2.46
CA GLY A 57 -0.08 -9.16 -2.61
C GLY A 57 -1.55 -9.53 -2.83
N SER A 58 -1.79 -10.79 -3.16
CA SER A 58 -3.13 -11.35 -3.35
C SER A 58 -3.17 -12.76 -2.77
N PRO A 59 -4.10 -13.07 -1.84
CA PRO A 59 -5.07 -12.17 -1.23
C PRO A 59 -4.40 -11.11 -0.33
N CYS A 60 -4.96 -9.89 -0.25
CA CYS A 60 -4.49 -8.86 0.68
C CYS A 60 -5.50 -8.63 1.80
N VAL A 61 -4.99 -8.37 3.00
CA VAL A 61 -5.83 -8.06 4.18
C VAL A 61 -5.78 -6.56 4.43
N ILE A 62 -6.92 -5.89 4.28
CA ILE A 62 -7.04 -4.46 4.56
C ILE A 62 -7.03 -4.27 6.07
N HIS A 63 -6.25 -3.29 6.53
CA HIS A 63 -6.21 -2.88 7.92
C HIS A 63 -6.70 -1.44 8.06
N ARG A 64 -7.26 -1.12 9.22
CA ARG A 64 -7.68 0.23 9.59
C ARG A 64 -7.02 0.62 10.90
N SER A 65 -6.59 1.86 10.99
CA SER A 65 -6.33 2.54 12.26
C SER A 65 -7.41 3.59 12.51
N ARG A 66 -7.71 3.87 13.78
CA ARG A 66 -8.62 4.93 14.24
C ARG A 66 -7.93 5.99 15.07
N ASP A 67 -6.60 5.91 15.17
CA ASP A 67 -5.72 6.66 16.06
C ASP A 67 -4.46 7.15 15.33
N ASN A 68 -4.60 7.55 14.06
CA ASN A 68 -3.50 8.06 13.23
C ASN A 68 -2.31 7.08 13.11
N GLY A 69 -2.57 5.78 13.08
CA GLY A 69 -1.60 4.72 12.80
C GLY A 69 -0.95 4.13 14.04
N ASP A 70 -1.42 4.47 15.25
CA ASP A 70 -0.85 3.90 16.47
C ASP A 70 -1.23 2.43 16.63
N HIS A 71 -2.46 2.05 16.24
CA HIS A 71 -2.92 0.67 16.23
C HIS A 71 -3.75 0.32 14.98
N TRP A 72 -3.56 -0.91 14.48
CA TRP A 72 -4.19 -1.44 13.28
C TRP A 72 -5.06 -2.65 13.58
N GLU A 73 -6.27 -2.66 13.02
CA GLU A 73 -7.20 -3.79 13.08
C GLU A 73 -7.53 -4.29 11.67
N LYS A 74 -7.72 -5.61 11.52
CA LYS A 74 -8.16 -6.21 10.26
C LYS A 74 -9.59 -5.76 9.94
N VAL A 75 -9.83 -5.41 8.68
CA VAL A 75 -11.15 -5.01 8.19
C VAL A 75 -11.77 -6.14 7.36
N SER A 76 -11.11 -6.50 6.26
CA SER A 76 -11.56 -7.52 5.33
C SER A 76 -10.38 -8.07 4.52
N VAL A 77 -10.68 -9.04 3.65
CA VAL A 77 -9.74 -9.59 2.69
C VAL A 77 -10.20 -9.25 1.28
N LEU A 78 -9.30 -8.74 0.42
CA LEU A 78 -9.49 -8.72 -1.03
C LEU A 78 -8.80 -9.96 -1.59
N HIS A 79 -9.54 -10.79 -2.34
CA HIS A 79 -8.99 -12.03 -2.88
C HIS A 79 -8.05 -11.81 -4.07
N SER A 80 -8.23 -10.68 -4.78
CA SER A 80 -7.36 -10.23 -5.86
C SER A 80 -7.16 -8.73 -5.73
N PHE A 81 -5.92 -8.29 -5.87
CA PHE A 81 -5.52 -6.89 -5.74
C PHE A 81 -4.24 -6.63 -6.53
N ASP A 82 -4.33 -5.72 -7.50
CA ASP A 82 -3.24 -5.36 -8.41
C ASP A 82 -2.66 -3.97 -8.12
N GLY A 83 -3.00 -3.38 -6.97
CA GLY A 83 -2.34 -2.17 -6.47
C GLY A 83 -3.19 -0.91 -6.49
N ALA A 84 -4.23 -0.79 -7.33
CA ALA A 84 -5.08 0.40 -7.36
C ALA A 84 -6.18 0.34 -6.28
N PHE A 85 -6.17 1.28 -5.34
CA PHE A 85 -7.14 1.39 -4.26
C PHE A 85 -7.39 2.86 -3.95
N THR A 86 -8.65 3.26 -3.76
CA THR A 86 -9.02 4.63 -3.40
C THR A 86 -10.31 4.69 -2.57
N ILE A 87 -10.47 5.78 -1.82
CA ILE A 87 -11.65 6.09 -1.00
C ILE A 87 -12.33 7.32 -1.60
N ALA A 88 -13.64 7.25 -1.82
CA ALA A 88 -14.37 8.37 -2.41
C ALA A 88 -14.45 9.57 -1.44
N GLN A 89 -13.95 10.73 -1.89
CA GLN A 89 -14.03 11.98 -1.10
C GLN A 89 -15.47 12.42 -0.88
N SER A 90 -16.33 12.25 -1.88
CA SER A 90 -17.76 12.57 -1.85
C SER A 90 -18.57 11.67 -0.91
N ASN A 91 -18.06 10.48 -0.57
CA ASN A 91 -18.69 9.59 0.41
C ASN A 91 -17.68 8.60 1.01
N SER A 92 -17.27 8.87 2.26
CA SER A 92 -16.29 8.05 2.98
C SER A 92 -16.70 6.61 3.27
N ASN A 93 -17.94 6.19 2.96
CA ASN A 93 -18.33 4.79 3.04
C ASN A 93 -17.95 3.99 1.78
N VAL A 94 -17.62 4.66 0.68
CA VAL A 94 -17.46 4.05 -0.64
C VAL A 94 -15.99 3.89 -1.01
N PHE A 95 -15.53 2.65 -1.13
CA PHE A 95 -14.15 2.30 -1.48
C PHE A 95 -14.12 1.57 -2.82
N TYR A 96 -13.04 1.77 -3.56
CA TYR A 96 -12.76 1.14 -4.83
C TYR A 96 -11.39 0.47 -4.78
N ALA A 97 -11.33 -0.79 -5.22
CA ALA A 97 -10.10 -1.54 -5.34
C ALA A 97 -10.08 -2.25 -6.71
N TYR A 98 -8.90 -2.42 -7.30
CA TYR A 98 -8.74 -3.12 -8.56
C TYR A 98 -7.93 -4.41 -8.38
N GLY A 99 -8.35 -5.48 -9.02
CA GLY A 99 -7.60 -6.73 -9.06
C GLY A 99 -8.21 -7.77 -10.00
N GLY A 100 -7.39 -8.47 -10.78
CA GLY A 100 -7.83 -9.62 -11.57
C GLY A 100 -8.76 -9.24 -12.72
N GLY A 101 -8.65 -8.00 -13.21
CA GLY A 101 -9.48 -7.47 -14.30
C GLY A 101 -10.78 -6.81 -13.83
N ASP A 102 -11.05 -6.84 -12.52
CA ASP A 102 -12.31 -6.40 -11.94
C ASP A 102 -12.08 -5.19 -11.01
N ILE A 103 -13.05 -4.27 -11.03
CA ILE A 103 -13.21 -3.31 -9.95
C ILE A 103 -14.02 -3.98 -8.83
N GLN A 104 -13.53 -3.86 -7.60
CA GLN A 104 -14.17 -4.27 -6.37
C GLN A 104 -14.65 -3.02 -5.64
N ILE A 105 -15.94 -2.99 -5.29
CA ILE A 105 -16.61 -1.83 -4.71
C ILE A 105 -17.13 -2.20 -3.33
N SER A 106 -16.86 -1.34 -2.35
CA SER A 106 -17.47 -1.41 -1.03
C SER A 106 -18.30 -0.17 -0.77
N HIS A 107 -19.48 -0.32 -0.17
CA HIS A 107 -20.32 0.79 0.30
C HIS A 107 -20.37 0.87 1.84
N ASN A 108 -19.49 0.14 2.53
CA ASN A 108 -19.47 0.03 3.98
C ASN A 108 -18.04 0.04 4.53
N LYS A 109 -17.21 0.94 4.02
CA LYS A 109 -15.83 1.18 4.50
C LYS A 109 -14.93 -0.06 4.42
N GLY A 110 -15.11 -0.84 3.35
CA GLY A 110 -14.32 -2.02 3.06
C GLY A 110 -14.75 -3.28 3.81
N LEU A 111 -15.89 -3.29 4.51
CA LEU A 111 -16.33 -4.50 5.24
C LEU A 111 -16.82 -5.62 4.30
N SER A 112 -17.45 -5.25 3.18
CA SER A 112 -17.87 -6.18 2.12
C SER A 112 -17.69 -5.57 0.73
N TRP A 113 -17.51 -6.43 -0.27
CA TRP A 113 -17.13 -6.04 -1.62
C TRP A 113 -18.00 -6.73 -2.67
N THR A 114 -18.30 -6.01 -3.74
CA THR A 114 -18.92 -6.54 -4.97
C THR A 114 -18.01 -6.26 -6.15
N SER A 115 -17.89 -7.21 -7.08
CA SER A 115 -16.98 -7.11 -8.22
C SER A 115 -17.72 -6.86 -9.53
N PHE A 116 -17.16 -6.00 -10.38
CA PHE A 116 -17.62 -5.76 -11.73
C PHE A 116 -16.43 -5.75 -12.68
N ARG A 117 -16.61 -6.33 -13.86
CA ARG A 117 -15.56 -6.38 -14.88
C ARG A 117 -15.30 -4.98 -15.45
N VAL A 118 -14.03 -4.61 -15.56
CA VAL A 118 -13.64 -3.39 -16.28
C VAL A 118 -13.57 -3.69 -17.78
N GLY A 119 -14.28 -2.90 -18.58
CA GLY A 119 -14.42 -3.09 -20.03
C GLY A 119 -15.53 -4.07 -20.41
N ASP A 120 -15.40 -4.69 -21.59
CA ASP A 120 -16.42 -5.58 -22.16
C ASP A 120 -16.30 -7.05 -21.72
N GLY A 121 -15.31 -7.35 -20.86
CA GLY A 121 -15.04 -8.71 -20.37
C GLY A 121 -14.38 -9.66 -21.36
N THR A 122 -14.06 -9.20 -22.56
CA THR A 122 -13.27 -9.98 -23.54
C THR A 122 -11.77 -9.77 -23.36
N HIS A 123 -11.40 -8.73 -22.62
CA HIS A 123 -10.03 -8.23 -22.54
C HIS A 123 -9.62 -7.90 -21.11
N TYR A 124 -8.35 -8.15 -20.79
CA TYR A 124 -7.77 -7.81 -19.49
C TYR A 124 -7.01 -6.49 -19.59
N TYR A 125 -7.45 -5.49 -18.84
CA TYR A 125 -6.73 -4.22 -18.69
C TYR A 125 -5.90 -4.25 -17.40
N ASN A 126 -4.75 -3.62 -17.35
CA ASN A 126 -4.04 -3.39 -16.09
C ASN A 126 -4.33 -1.96 -15.68
N ILE A 127 -4.99 -1.78 -14.54
CA ILE A 127 -5.31 -0.45 -14.00
C ILE A 127 -4.41 -0.22 -12.79
N TYR A 128 -3.52 0.76 -12.88
CA TYR A 128 -2.50 1.03 -11.87
C TYR A 128 -2.97 2.05 -10.82
N ASP A 129 -3.85 2.97 -11.22
CA ASP A 129 -4.37 3.98 -10.32
C ASP A 129 -5.82 4.37 -10.63
N LEU A 130 -6.52 4.86 -9.61
CA LEU A 130 -7.94 5.20 -9.63
C LEU A 130 -8.17 6.59 -9.02
N ALA A 131 -8.99 7.40 -9.66
CA ALA A 131 -9.48 8.67 -9.12
C ALA A 131 -11.01 8.71 -9.16
N VAL A 132 -11.63 9.15 -8.06
CA VAL A 132 -13.08 9.30 -7.94
C VAL A 132 -13.41 10.78 -7.98
N ASP A 133 -14.47 11.16 -8.70
CA ASP A 133 -14.94 12.54 -8.72
C ASP A 133 -15.23 13.02 -7.28
N PRO A 134 -14.67 14.17 -6.88
CA PRO A 134 -14.78 14.68 -5.51
C PRO A 134 -16.21 15.08 -5.12
N THR A 135 -17.10 15.23 -6.09
CA THR A 135 -18.51 15.64 -5.90
C THR A 135 -19.51 14.50 -6.10
N ASP A 136 -19.14 13.43 -6.81
CA ASP A 136 -20.02 12.28 -7.08
C ASP A 136 -19.23 10.97 -7.12
N PHE A 137 -19.43 10.10 -6.12
CA PHE A 137 -18.73 8.81 -6.06
C PHE A 137 -19.12 7.85 -7.19
N ASN A 138 -20.19 8.13 -7.95
CA ASN A 138 -20.57 7.30 -9.09
C ASN A 138 -19.66 7.51 -10.32
N ILE A 139 -18.92 8.61 -10.35
CA ILE A 139 -18.02 8.95 -11.44
C ILE A 139 -16.60 8.54 -11.04
N ILE A 140 -16.10 7.49 -11.68
CA ILE A 140 -14.78 6.93 -11.38
C ILE A 140 -13.95 6.90 -12.65
N HIS A 141 -12.68 7.22 -12.49
CA HIS A 141 -11.67 7.25 -13.52
C HIS A 141 -10.54 6.30 -13.13
N GLY A 142 -9.96 5.63 -14.12
CA GLY A 142 -8.77 4.80 -13.93
C GLY A 142 -7.81 4.96 -15.09
N CYS A 143 -6.54 4.69 -14.82
CA CYS A 143 -5.51 4.65 -15.85
C CYS A 143 -4.64 3.41 -15.73
N GLY A 144 -4.04 3.01 -16.85
CA GLY A 144 -3.06 1.96 -16.89
C GLY A 144 -2.67 1.56 -18.30
N ALA A 145 -2.48 0.27 -18.54
CA ALA A 145 -2.03 -0.27 -19.81
C ALA A 145 -2.86 -1.47 -20.25
N ASP A 146 -3.03 -1.61 -21.56
CA ASP A 146 -3.53 -2.82 -22.19
C ASP A 146 -2.34 -3.59 -22.77
N TYR A 147 -1.96 -4.73 -22.21
CA TYR A 147 -0.80 -5.51 -22.70
C TYR A 147 -1.05 -6.34 -23.97
N CYS A 148 -1.95 -5.88 -24.85
CA CYS A 148 -2.17 -6.49 -26.15
C CYS A 148 -1.67 -5.63 -27.31
N GLY A 149 -1.16 -6.30 -28.35
CA GLY A 149 -0.62 -5.66 -29.54
C GLY A 149 0.54 -4.73 -29.20
N ASN A 150 0.29 -3.43 -29.29
CA ASN A 150 1.30 -2.39 -29.09
C ASN A 150 1.31 -1.82 -27.66
N CYS A 151 0.76 -2.53 -26.68
CA CYS A 151 0.73 -2.11 -25.28
C CYS A 151 0.27 -0.65 -25.05
N PRO A 152 -0.93 -0.23 -25.53
CA PRO A 152 -1.32 1.17 -25.42
C PRO A 152 -1.70 1.56 -23.99
N MET A 153 -1.52 2.86 -23.71
CA MET A 153 -2.05 3.51 -22.53
C MET A 153 -3.57 3.44 -22.57
N VAL A 154 -4.17 3.14 -21.42
CA VAL A 154 -5.62 3.05 -21.28
C VAL A 154 -6.13 4.03 -20.24
N TYR A 155 -7.20 4.71 -20.61
CA TYR A 155 -8.08 5.43 -19.71
C TYR A 155 -9.42 4.68 -19.63
N VAL A 156 -9.89 4.44 -18.41
CA VAL A 156 -11.21 3.85 -18.15
C VAL A 156 -12.07 4.82 -17.36
N LYS A 157 -13.38 4.83 -17.64
CA LYS A 157 -14.35 5.69 -16.96
C LYS A 157 -15.64 4.94 -16.67
N SER A 158 -16.15 5.10 -15.47
CA SER A 158 -17.50 4.71 -15.08
C SER A 158 -18.33 5.93 -14.69
N LEU A 159 -19.64 5.86 -14.92
CA LEU A 159 -20.63 6.89 -14.57
C LEU A 159 -21.73 6.34 -13.65
N ASP A 160 -21.65 5.07 -13.25
CA ASP A 160 -22.68 4.35 -12.50
C ASP A 160 -22.11 3.64 -11.26
N GLY A 161 -21.03 4.19 -10.71
CA GLY A 161 -20.39 3.69 -9.50
C GLY A 161 -19.52 2.48 -9.73
N GLY A 162 -19.06 2.23 -10.96
CA GLY A 162 -18.13 1.15 -11.31
C GLY A 162 -18.80 -0.10 -11.84
N GLN A 163 -20.11 -0.07 -12.12
CA GLN A 163 -20.85 -1.22 -12.64
C GLN A 163 -20.57 -1.42 -14.13
N THR A 164 -20.49 -0.32 -14.89
CA THR A 164 -20.11 -0.33 -16.30
C THR A 164 -18.99 0.65 -16.58
N TRP A 165 -18.20 0.34 -17.61
CA TRP A 165 -16.97 1.06 -17.93
C TRP A 165 -16.87 1.35 -19.43
N THR A 166 -16.51 2.59 -19.75
CA THR A 166 -16.02 2.98 -21.07
C THR A 166 -14.50 2.91 -21.07
N VAL A 167 -13.92 2.26 -22.07
CA VAL A 167 -12.47 2.11 -22.24
C VAL A 167 -12.00 2.94 -23.43
N LYS A 168 -10.96 3.75 -23.23
CA LYS A 168 -10.29 4.51 -24.28
C LYS A 168 -8.82 4.16 -24.33
N ARG A 169 -8.39 3.53 -25.43
CA ARG A 169 -6.97 3.36 -25.77
C ARG A 169 -6.43 4.67 -26.31
N MET A 170 -5.27 5.08 -25.82
CA MET A 170 -4.64 6.34 -26.16
C MET A 170 -3.33 6.06 -26.92
N GLU A 171 -2.20 6.59 -26.47
CA GLU A 171 -0.91 6.42 -27.14
C GLU A 171 -0.40 4.98 -27.01
N ALA A 172 0.19 4.43 -28.08
CA ALA A 172 0.77 3.09 -28.12
C ALA A 172 2.10 3.04 -27.38
N PHE A 173 2.41 1.89 -26.75
CA PHE A 173 3.65 1.59 -26.02
C PHE A 173 3.89 2.51 -24.80
N VAL A 174 2.80 3.00 -24.21
CA VAL A 174 2.83 3.93 -23.08
C VAL A 174 2.04 3.30 -21.94
N ASP A 175 2.60 3.32 -20.75
CA ASP A 175 1.91 2.91 -19.53
C ASP A 175 1.50 4.18 -18.78
N ALA A 176 0.27 4.21 -18.22
CA ALA A 176 -0.20 5.30 -17.37
C ALA A 176 -0.21 4.91 -15.89
N GLU A 177 0.71 5.47 -15.13
CA GLU A 177 0.97 5.11 -13.73
C GLU A 177 0.15 5.94 -12.74
N VAL A 178 -0.29 7.14 -13.13
CA VAL A 178 -0.95 8.09 -12.21
C VAL A 178 -2.14 8.76 -12.87
N ILE A 179 -3.19 8.98 -12.08
CA ILE A 179 -4.37 9.75 -12.47
C ILE A 179 -4.77 10.72 -11.37
N GLY A 180 -5.24 11.91 -11.74
CA GLY A 180 -5.69 12.92 -10.80
C GLY A 180 -6.79 13.79 -11.38
N ILE A 181 -7.67 14.28 -10.51
CA ILE A 181 -8.82 15.11 -10.84
C ILE A 181 -8.65 16.45 -10.13
N ASP A 182 -8.82 17.55 -10.85
CA ASP A 182 -8.86 18.88 -10.24
C ASP A 182 -10.06 18.96 -9.28
N PRO A 183 -9.85 19.23 -7.99
CA PRO A 183 -10.91 19.19 -6.99
C PRO A 183 -12.00 20.25 -7.19
N GLU A 184 -11.67 21.40 -7.80
CA GLU A 184 -12.63 22.48 -8.08
C GLU A 184 -13.26 22.34 -9.47
N LYS A 185 -12.55 21.71 -10.40
CA LYS A 185 -13.01 21.48 -11.77
C LYS A 185 -12.98 20.00 -12.09
N PRO A 186 -13.90 19.16 -11.59
CA PRO A 186 -13.82 17.70 -11.73
C PRO A 186 -13.79 17.15 -13.16
N LYS A 187 -14.17 17.95 -14.16
CA LYS A 187 -13.99 17.61 -15.58
C LYS A 187 -12.54 17.73 -16.07
N THR A 188 -11.69 18.39 -15.29
CA THR A 188 -10.26 18.52 -15.56
C THR A 188 -9.52 17.33 -14.94
N ILE A 189 -8.99 16.48 -15.81
CA ILE A 189 -8.38 15.21 -15.42
C ILE A 189 -6.99 15.14 -16.03
N TYR A 190 -6.06 14.63 -15.24
CA TYR A 190 -4.66 14.48 -15.60
C TYR A 190 -4.28 13.00 -15.55
N ILE A 191 -3.60 12.51 -16.57
CA ILE A 191 -3.04 11.14 -16.61
C ILE A 191 -1.57 11.24 -16.98
N GLY A 192 -0.73 10.57 -16.20
CA GLY A 192 0.71 10.57 -16.35
C GLY A 192 1.29 9.17 -16.39
N GLY A 193 2.43 9.04 -17.06
CA GLY A 193 3.16 7.78 -17.15
C GLY A 193 4.38 7.91 -18.03
N TYR A 194 4.75 6.84 -18.73
CA TYR A 194 5.99 6.80 -19.50
C TYR A 194 5.91 5.97 -20.78
N TYR A 195 6.74 6.35 -21.74
CA TYR A 195 7.13 5.56 -22.91
C TYR A 195 8.54 5.00 -22.68
N TRP A 196 8.74 3.70 -22.91
CA TRP A 196 10.06 3.07 -22.91
C TRP A 196 10.60 2.93 -24.34
N GLY A 197 11.52 3.83 -24.73
CA GLY A 197 12.16 3.81 -26.05
C GLY A 197 13.38 2.89 -26.16
N GLY A 198 13.49 1.87 -25.31
CA GLY A 198 14.63 0.94 -25.26
C GLY A 198 15.85 1.44 -24.50
N ASN A 199 16.20 2.73 -24.62
CA ASN A 199 17.39 3.31 -23.97
C ASN A 199 17.07 4.40 -22.94
N GLN A 200 15.89 5.03 -23.02
CA GLN A 200 15.50 6.14 -22.15
C GLN A 200 13.99 6.13 -21.91
N TYR A 201 13.60 6.51 -20.69
CA TYR A 201 12.22 6.82 -20.34
C TYR A 201 11.86 8.22 -20.83
N GLN A 202 10.71 8.33 -21.49
CA GLN A 202 10.11 9.62 -21.83
C GLN A 202 8.79 9.75 -21.08
N SER A 203 8.55 10.88 -20.43
CA SER A 203 7.25 11.17 -19.83
C SER A 203 6.15 11.18 -20.88
N ARG A 204 4.98 10.77 -20.44
CA ARG A 204 3.72 10.98 -21.13
C ARG A 204 2.75 11.56 -20.13
N MET A 205 2.26 12.76 -20.44
CA MET A 205 1.35 13.50 -19.59
C MET A 205 0.24 14.06 -20.45
N PHE A 206 -1.00 13.76 -20.06
CA PHE A 206 -2.19 14.15 -20.78
C PHE A 206 -3.16 14.85 -19.85
N LYS A 207 -3.86 15.85 -20.39
CA LYS A 207 -4.92 16.58 -19.71
C LYS A 207 -6.19 16.54 -20.52
N SER A 208 -7.30 16.30 -19.84
CA SER A 208 -8.65 16.52 -20.35
C SER A 208 -9.29 17.66 -19.57
N GLU A 209 -10.16 18.44 -20.21
CA GLU A 209 -10.99 19.48 -19.57
C GLU A 209 -12.50 19.21 -19.72
N ASP A 210 -12.85 18.06 -20.31
CA ASP A 210 -14.22 17.68 -20.65
C ASP A 210 -14.63 16.33 -20.06
N GLY A 211 -13.97 15.90 -18.98
CA GLY A 211 -14.27 14.66 -18.26
C GLY A 211 -13.75 13.41 -18.96
N GLY A 212 -12.64 13.54 -19.68
CA GLY A 212 -11.90 12.47 -20.36
C GLY A 212 -12.37 12.14 -21.77
N ASN A 213 -13.20 12.99 -22.40
CA ASN A 213 -13.66 12.79 -23.77
C ASN A 213 -12.57 13.15 -24.77
N ASN A 214 -11.87 14.27 -24.55
CA ASN A 214 -10.73 14.72 -25.33
C ASN A 214 -9.50 14.93 -24.43
N TRP A 215 -8.31 14.71 -24.99
CA TRP A 215 -7.05 14.75 -24.27
C TRP A 215 -6.01 15.54 -25.05
N SER A 216 -5.27 16.39 -24.36
CA SER A 216 -4.13 17.16 -24.89
C SER A 216 -2.84 16.68 -24.22
N ASN A 217 -1.79 16.48 -25.01
CA ASN A 217 -0.47 16.16 -24.49
C ASN A 217 0.18 17.42 -23.89
N ILE A 218 0.63 17.34 -22.64
CA ILE A 218 1.23 18.43 -21.86
C ILE A 218 2.62 18.05 -21.31
N SER A 219 3.32 17.14 -22.00
CA SER A 219 4.59 16.56 -21.54
C SER A 219 5.85 17.35 -21.93
N SER A 220 5.73 18.41 -22.73
CA SER A 220 6.87 19.04 -23.45
C SER A 220 8.03 19.53 -22.57
N ALA A 221 7.77 19.84 -21.30
CA ALA A 221 8.77 20.30 -20.34
C ALA A 221 9.20 19.23 -19.31
N ILE A 222 8.60 18.05 -19.35
CA ILE A 222 8.89 16.94 -18.44
C ILE A 222 9.85 16.00 -19.18
N GLY A 223 11.02 15.73 -18.59
CA GLY A 223 12.11 15.05 -19.29
C GLY A 223 12.26 13.55 -19.01
N THR A 224 11.46 12.95 -18.13
CA THR A 224 11.69 11.57 -17.67
C THR A 224 10.41 10.95 -17.10
N ASN A 225 10.48 9.70 -16.61
CA ASN A 225 9.31 8.98 -16.10
C ASN A 225 8.56 9.75 -15.00
N ILE A 226 7.25 9.57 -14.96
CA ILE A 226 6.40 10.08 -13.89
C ILE A 226 6.26 8.97 -12.85
N LEU A 227 6.57 9.28 -11.60
CA LEU A 227 6.52 8.35 -10.47
C LEU A 227 5.31 8.59 -9.57
N ASP A 228 4.95 9.86 -9.37
CA ASP A 228 3.78 10.26 -8.60
C ASP A 228 3.27 11.61 -9.13
N MET A 229 1.99 11.88 -8.90
CA MET A 229 1.36 13.16 -9.20
C MET A 229 0.41 13.54 -8.07
N LYS A 230 0.40 14.84 -7.73
CA LYS A 230 -0.51 15.40 -6.74
C LYS A 230 -1.01 16.76 -7.22
N ILE A 231 -2.29 17.03 -6.94
CA ILE A 231 -2.90 18.34 -7.15
C ILE A 231 -3.12 18.92 -5.76
N ALA A 232 -2.73 20.17 -5.55
CA ALA A 232 -2.88 20.80 -4.25
C ALA A 232 -4.36 20.94 -3.88
N ASN A 233 -4.69 20.89 -2.60
CA ASN A 233 -6.09 20.90 -2.12
C ASN A 233 -6.64 22.30 -1.86
N HIS A 234 -5.79 23.34 -1.96
CA HIS A 234 -6.18 24.74 -1.76
C HIS A 234 -5.79 25.59 -2.97
N PRO A 235 -6.50 26.71 -3.22
CA PRO A 235 -6.10 27.68 -4.23
C PRO A 235 -4.62 28.08 -4.04
N PRO A 236 -3.83 28.18 -5.12
CA PRO A 236 -4.23 28.16 -6.54
C PRO A 236 -4.33 26.77 -7.20
N TYR A 237 -4.40 25.67 -6.44
CA TYR A 237 -4.46 24.28 -6.93
C TYR A 237 -3.33 23.87 -7.91
N PRO A 238 -2.04 24.18 -7.61
CA PRO A 238 -0.95 23.77 -8.47
C PRO A 238 -0.89 22.24 -8.63
N VAL A 239 -0.45 21.82 -9.82
CA VAL A 239 -0.20 20.42 -10.15
C VAL A 239 1.28 20.14 -9.94
N TYR A 240 1.59 19.06 -9.22
CA TYR A 240 2.94 18.60 -8.97
C TYR A 240 3.16 17.22 -9.55
N ILE A 241 4.30 17.04 -10.19
CA ILE A 241 4.75 15.77 -10.76
C ILE A 241 6.09 15.42 -10.16
N LEU A 242 6.19 14.23 -9.58
CA LEU A 242 7.44 13.63 -9.14
C LEU A 242 7.99 12.73 -10.25
N THR A 243 9.28 12.85 -10.53
CA THR A 243 9.98 12.11 -11.58
C THR A 243 11.31 11.58 -11.07
N ASN A 244 11.96 10.67 -11.82
CA ASN A 244 13.34 10.24 -11.53
C ASN A 244 14.37 11.38 -11.47
N SER A 245 14.06 12.52 -12.10
CA SER A 245 14.94 13.69 -12.12
C SER A 245 14.45 14.80 -11.21
N GLY A 246 13.48 14.57 -10.33
CA GLY A 246 12.97 15.54 -9.37
C GLY A 246 11.53 15.97 -9.60
N CYS A 247 11.13 17.07 -8.98
CA CYS A 247 9.76 17.52 -8.91
C CYS A 247 9.52 18.71 -9.85
N TYR A 248 8.41 18.65 -10.58
CA TYR A 248 7.91 19.72 -11.44
C TYR A 248 6.62 20.26 -10.84
N ARG A 249 6.46 21.58 -10.92
CA ARG A 249 5.25 22.31 -10.52
C ARG A 249 4.66 23.02 -11.73
N SER A 250 3.34 23.03 -11.81
CA SER A 250 2.58 23.84 -12.75
C SER A 250 1.49 24.61 -12.01
N ASP A 251 1.48 25.94 -12.17
CA ASP A 251 0.46 26.84 -11.62
C ASP A 251 -0.65 27.16 -12.64
N ASP A 252 -0.53 26.70 -13.89
CA ASP A 252 -1.44 26.99 -15.00
C ASP A 252 -2.10 25.72 -15.58
N GLY A 253 -2.21 24.68 -14.74
CA GLY A 253 -2.89 23.43 -15.08
C GLY A 253 -2.17 22.63 -16.17
N GLY A 254 -0.84 22.60 -16.13
CA GLY A 254 0.02 21.81 -17.00
C GLY A 254 0.48 22.49 -18.29
N SER A 255 0.16 23.76 -18.52
CA SER A 255 0.59 24.48 -19.72
C SER A 255 2.09 24.79 -19.68
N THR A 256 2.60 25.16 -18.49
CA THR A 256 4.02 25.33 -18.22
C THR A 256 4.43 24.55 -16.97
N TRP A 257 5.69 24.12 -16.94
CA TRP A 257 6.26 23.37 -15.83
C TRP A 257 7.57 24.01 -15.36
N ILE A 258 7.68 24.22 -14.06
CA ILE A 258 8.90 24.69 -13.40
C ILE A 258 9.48 23.51 -12.63
N ARG A 259 10.71 23.12 -12.98
CA ARG A 259 11.44 22.07 -12.28
C ARG A 259 12.17 22.65 -11.06
N ASN A 260 12.16 21.92 -9.95
CA ASN A 260 13.04 22.23 -8.83
C ASN A 260 14.53 22.07 -9.25
N THR A 261 15.45 22.81 -8.62
CA THR A 261 16.88 22.78 -9.01
C THR A 261 17.68 21.66 -8.33
N GLY A 262 17.17 21.08 -7.24
CA GLY A 262 17.84 20.07 -6.44
C GLY A 262 17.66 18.62 -6.92
N ARG A 263 18.56 17.72 -6.48
CA ARG A 263 18.42 16.27 -6.67
C ARG A 263 17.42 15.73 -5.64
N LEU A 264 16.24 15.39 -6.12
CA LEU A 264 15.22 14.66 -5.35
C LEU A 264 15.14 13.23 -5.86
N VAL A 265 15.29 12.27 -4.96
CA VAL A 265 15.17 10.85 -5.28
C VAL A 265 14.07 10.28 -4.40
N GLY A 266 12.88 10.12 -4.97
CA GLY A 266 11.72 9.60 -4.25
C GLY A 266 10.71 8.94 -5.16
N THR A 267 9.83 8.18 -4.56
CA THR A 267 8.80 7.36 -5.21
C THR A 267 7.39 7.82 -4.88
N SER A 268 7.22 8.61 -3.81
CA SER A 268 5.91 9.10 -3.38
C SER A 268 6.02 10.56 -2.95
N LEU A 269 5.02 11.34 -3.32
CA LEU A 269 4.84 12.76 -3.01
C LEU A 269 3.57 12.93 -2.16
N SER A 270 3.65 13.74 -1.12
CA SER A 270 2.51 14.18 -0.32
C SER A 270 2.53 15.70 -0.18
N ILE A 271 1.38 16.32 -0.37
CA ILE A 271 1.14 17.75 -0.14
C ILE A 271 0.36 17.85 1.17
N ASP A 272 0.79 18.73 2.06
CA ASP A 272 0.09 18.95 3.31
C ASP A 272 -1.32 19.50 3.03
N PRO A 273 -2.39 18.80 3.46
CA PRO A 273 -3.76 19.24 3.23
C PRO A 273 -4.14 20.54 3.94
N ILE A 274 -3.30 21.09 4.81
CA ILE A 274 -3.52 22.34 5.54
C ILE A 274 -2.72 23.49 4.89
N ASN A 275 -1.54 23.20 4.35
CA ASN A 275 -0.65 24.20 3.77
C ASN A 275 0.12 23.65 2.56
N ASN A 276 -0.25 24.07 1.36
CA ASN A 276 0.38 23.64 0.11
C ASN A 276 1.91 23.86 0.06
N ASP A 277 2.45 24.79 0.86
CA ASP A 277 3.89 25.04 0.90
C ASP A 277 4.67 23.92 1.60
N ASN A 278 4.02 23.20 2.53
CA ASN A 278 4.60 22.07 3.23
C ASN A 278 4.38 20.79 2.41
N MET A 279 5.45 20.17 1.95
CA MET A 279 5.39 18.96 1.12
C MET A 279 6.43 17.94 1.57
N LEU A 280 6.16 16.68 1.29
CA LEU A 280 7.01 15.55 1.63
C LEU A 280 7.21 14.65 0.41
N VAL A 281 8.46 14.28 0.15
CA VAL A 281 8.82 13.23 -0.80
C VAL A 281 9.54 12.13 -0.05
N GLY A 282 9.08 10.89 -0.19
CA GLY A 282 9.73 9.72 0.42
C GLY A 282 10.54 8.93 -0.61
N GLY A 283 11.74 8.46 -0.23
CA GLY A 283 12.60 7.68 -1.11
C GLY A 283 13.82 7.08 -0.43
N ALA A 284 14.16 5.83 -0.76
CA ALA A 284 15.39 5.14 -0.34
C ALA A 284 15.77 5.35 1.15
N GLY A 285 14.82 5.14 2.06
CA GLY A 285 15.04 5.27 3.51
C GLY A 285 15.15 6.72 4.02
N SER A 286 14.81 7.69 3.19
CA SER A 286 14.89 9.12 3.48
C SER A 286 13.60 9.84 3.13
N ILE A 287 13.47 11.05 3.65
CA ILE A 287 12.47 12.00 3.21
C ILE A 287 13.14 13.28 2.73
N TYR A 288 12.45 13.98 1.84
CA TYR A 288 12.75 15.34 1.45
C TYR A 288 11.54 16.20 1.81
N ARG A 289 11.78 17.35 2.43
CA ARG A 289 10.72 18.26 2.85
C ARG A 289 10.88 19.60 2.16
N SER A 290 9.77 20.14 1.64
CA SER A 290 9.68 21.52 1.17
C SER A 290 8.79 22.32 2.12
N GLN A 291 9.10 23.61 2.27
CA GLN A 291 8.32 24.59 3.03
C GLN A 291 7.97 25.81 2.16
N ASP A 292 8.16 25.72 0.85
CA ASP A 292 7.98 26.78 -0.13
C ASP A 292 7.28 26.28 -1.41
N GLY A 293 6.46 25.23 -1.27
CA GLY A 293 5.61 24.74 -2.35
C GLY A 293 6.42 24.08 -3.47
N GLY A 294 7.42 23.28 -3.08
CA GLY A 294 8.21 22.43 -3.96
C GLY A 294 9.36 23.13 -4.67
N VAL A 295 9.65 24.41 -4.34
CA VAL A 295 10.74 25.17 -4.95
C VAL A 295 12.09 24.68 -4.42
N THR A 296 12.24 24.57 -3.10
CA THR A 296 13.41 24.02 -2.43
C THR A 296 13.05 22.85 -1.52
N TRP A 297 14.04 21.98 -1.29
CA TRP A 297 13.85 20.74 -0.55
C TRP A 297 15.03 20.45 0.37
N SER A 298 14.71 20.11 1.62
CA SER A 298 15.67 19.71 2.65
C SER A 298 15.66 18.19 2.82
N TYR A 299 16.83 17.58 2.75
CA TYR A 299 17.00 16.15 2.95
C TYR A 299 17.01 15.81 4.45
N HIS A 300 16.20 14.84 4.86
CA HIS A 300 16.26 14.26 6.20
C HIS A 300 16.37 12.75 6.11
N TYR A 301 17.42 12.23 6.73
CA TYR A 301 17.63 10.80 6.83
C TYR A 301 16.79 10.23 7.97
N VAL A 302 15.96 9.23 7.68
CA VAL A 302 14.99 8.67 8.65
C VAL A 302 15.59 7.51 9.48
N GLY A 303 16.86 7.17 9.27
CA GLY A 303 17.48 6.04 9.98
C GLY A 303 17.27 4.68 9.31
N LEU A 304 16.69 4.65 8.10
CA LEU A 304 16.21 3.44 7.45
C LEU A 304 17.09 3.01 6.26
N MET A 305 18.38 2.73 6.48
CA MET A 305 19.29 2.37 5.36
C MET A 305 18.68 1.23 4.54
N GLY A 306 18.38 1.50 3.27
CA GLY A 306 17.89 0.51 2.30
C GLY A 306 16.38 0.27 2.30
N ALA A 307 15.59 0.86 3.22
CA ALA A 307 14.15 0.68 3.22
C ALA A 307 13.52 1.39 1.99
N LYS A 308 12.84 0.62 1.14
CA LYS A 308 12.08 1.17 0.02
C LYS A 308 10.88 1.96 0.57
N CYS A 309 10.80 3.24 0.22
CA CYS A 309 9.57 4.01 0.42
C CYS A 309 8.56 3.59 -0.63
N ASN A 310 7.37 3.18 -0.20
CA ASN A 310 6.25 2.94 -1.11
C ASN A 310 5.29 4.13 -1.11
N PHE A 311 4.93 4.63 0.09
CA PHE A 311 4.03 5.77 0.25
C PHE A 311 4.47 6.67 1.39
N VAL A 312 4.32 7.98 1.22
CA VAL A 312 4.35 8.96 2.31
C VAL A 312 3.04 9.71 2.40
N GLN A 313 2.63 10.07 3.61
CA GLN A 313 1.42 10.86 3.85
C GLN A 313 1.67 11.89 4.96
N ILE A 314 1.16 13.10 4.76
CA ILE A 314 1.01 14.13 5.79
C ILE A 314 -0.43 14.06 6.31
N SER A 315 -0.62 14.06 7.63
CA SER A 315 -1.96 13.96 8.21
C SER A 315 -2.84 15.15 7.82
N PRO A 316 -4.09 14.93 7.40
CA PRO A 316 -5.00 16.01 7.02
C PRO A 316 -5.42 16.91 8.18
N ASN A 317 -5.17 16.52 9.44
CA ASN A 317 -5.48 17.32 10.62
C ASN A 317 -4.25 17.89 11.35
N SER A 318 -3.04 17.56 10.88
CA SER A 318 -1.80 18.01 11.52
C SER A 318 -0.60 17.87 10.60
N SER A 319 0.00 19.01 10.23
CA SER A 319 1.26 19.10 9.50
C SER A 319 2.45 18.42 10.20
N ASN A 320 2.32 18.09 11.49
CA ASN A 320 3.35 17.44 12.29
C ASN A 320 3.27 15.91 12.27
N ILE A 321 2.11 15.35 11.91
CA ILE A 321 1.94 13.90 11.85
C ILE A 321 2.26 13.45 10.43
N LEU A 322 3.32 12.65 10.30
CA LEU A 322 3.80 12.10 9.04
C LEU A 322 3.79 10.59 9.11
N LEU A 323 3.47 9.94 8.01
CA LEU A 323 3.54 8.49 7.85
C LEU A 323 4.45 8.12 6.69
N PHE A 324 5.27 7.10 6.90
CA PHE A 324 6.18 6.53 5.91
C PHE A 324 5.91 5.03 5.82
N ALA A 325 5.38 4.59 4.70
CA ALA A 325 5.08 3.20 4.40
C ALA A 325 6.20 2.57 3.57
N SER A 326 6.61 1.37 3.95
CA SER A 326 7.72 0.63 3.35
C SER A 326 7.38 -0.84 3.13
N ASN A 327 8.35 -1.62 2.63
CA ASN A 327 8.25 -3.07 2.56
C ASN A 327 8.26 -3.74 3.96
N ASP A 328 8.68 -3.02 4.99
CA ASP A 328 8.84 -3.56 6.34
C ASP A 328 7.71 -3.18 7.30
N GLY A 329 6.83 -2.28 6.87
CA GLY A 329 5.72 -1.73 7.63
C GLY A 329 5.65 -0.21 7.53
N CYS A 330 4.95 0.40 8.49
CA CYS A 330 4.78 1.83 8.61
C CYS A 330 5.63 2.42 9.75
N LEU A 331 6.10 3.64 9.52
CA LEU A 331 6.69 4.51 10.53
C LEU A 331 5.84 5.76 10.65
N LYS A 332 5.82 6.34 11.84
CA LYS A 332 5.10 7.55 12.17
C LYS A 332 6.05 8.56 12.80
N SER A 333 5.91 9.81 12.41
CA SER A 333 6.45 10.96 13.12
C SER A 333 5.29 11.79 13.66
N ILE A 334 5.46 12.35 14.86
CA ILE A 334 4.51 13.29 15.47
C ILE A 334 5.10 14.71 15.59
N ASN A 335 6.33 14.91 15.11
CA ASN A 335 7.10 16.14 15.24
C ASN A 335 7.68 16.58 13.88
N ALA A 336 6.87 16.44 12.82
CA ALA A 336 7.17 16.88 11.46
C ALA A 336 8.45 16.27 10.88
N GLY A 337 8.75 15.02 11.24
CA GLY A 337 9.85 14.25 10.70
C GLY A 337 11.18 14.40 11.44
N ALA A 338 11.20 15.09 12.59
CA ALA A 338 12.40 15.18 13.42
C ALA A 338 12.77 13.81 14.01
N ASP A 339 11.79 13.05 14.47
CA ASP A 339 11.95 11.67 14.95
C ASP A 339 10.84 10.76 14.41
N TRP A 340 11.14 9.47 14.35
CA TRP A 340 10.26 8.44 13.80
C TRP A 340 10.19 7.21 14.71
N SER A 341 9.02 6.60 14.80
CA SER A 341 8.78 5.36 15.53
C SER A 341 7.97 4.38 14.69
N LEU A 342 8.11 3.07 14.98
CA LEU A 342 7.31 2.03 14.33
C LEU A 342 5.81 2.24 14.58
N SER A 343 5.02 2.05 13.53
CA SER A 343 3.57 2.22 13.47
C SER A 343 2.94 0.93 12.93
N ASN A 344 3.32 -0.20 13.54
CA ASN A 344 2.94 -1.54 13.09
C ASN A 344 2.05 -2.30 14.09
N SER A 345 1.67 -1.69 15.22
CA SER A 345 0.91 -2.40 16.25
C SER A 345 -0.39 -2.95 15.68
N GLY A 346 -0.60 -4.27 15.78
CA GLY A 346 -1.78 -4.95 15.25
C GLY A 346 -1.76 -5.24 13.73
N TYR A 347 -0.73 -4.77 13.01
CA TYR A 347 -0.52 -5.08 11.60
C TYR A 347 0.42 -6.28 11.44
N PHE A 348 -0.11 -7.39 10.95
CA PHE A 348 0.63 -8.65 10.73
C PHE A 348 0.60 -9.03 9.24
N GLY A 349 1.25 -8.21 8.41
CA GLY A 349 1.27 -8.39 6.95
C GLY A 349 2.51 -9.11 6.42
N THR A 350 3.41 -9.54 7.30
CA THR A 350 4.64 -10.23 6.92
C THR A 350 4.36 -11.66 6.48
N SER A 351 4.93 -12.08 5.35
CA SER A 351 4.88 -13.47 4.89
C SER A 351 5.91 -14.32 5.62
N ILE A 352 5.42 -15.35 6.32
CA ILE A 352 6.24 -16.35 7.02
C ILE A 352 6.25 -17.63 6.18
N HIS A 353 7.43 -18.09 5.81
CA HIS A 353 7.58 -19.32 5.02
C HIS A 353 7.68 -20.56 5.91
N ASP A 354 8.47 -20.47 6.97
CA ASP A 354 8.67 -21.56 7.92
C ASP A 354 8.87 -21.05 9.35
N ILE A 355 8.52 -21.88 10.33
CA ILE A 355 8.68 -21.61 11.76
C ILE A 355 9.23 -22.82 12.49
N MET A 356 10.15 -22.59 13.44
CA MET A 356 10.80 -23.69 14.15
C MET A 356 11.19 -23.32 15.58
N LEU A 357 10.78 -24.14 16.54
CA LEU A 357 11.21 -24.03 17.93
C LEU A 357 12.62 -24.56 18.10
N LYS A 358 13.43 -23.90 18.93
CA LYS A 358 14.77 -24.40 19.29
C LYS A 358 14.63 -25.66 20.15
N PRO A 359 15.20 -26.82 19.73
CA PRO A 359 15.25 -28.00 20.58
C PRO A 359 15.91 -27.69 21.93
N GLY A 360 15.26 -28.08 23.03
CA GLY A 360 15.75 -27.81 24.38
C GLY A 360 15.50 -26.38 24.91
N ASN A 361 15.01 -25.45 24.09
CA ASN A 361 14.57 -24.12 24.54
C ASN A 361 13.29 -23.70 23.81
N PHE A 362 12.14 -24.12 24.36
CA PHE A 362 10.84 -23.81 23.77
C PHE A 362 10.42 -22.34 23.84
N ASN A 363 11.16 -21.49 24.56
CA ASN A 363 10.95 -20.04 24.50
C ASN A 363 11.59 -19.42 23.26
N LYS A 364 12.53 -20.12 22.60
CA LYS A 364 13.17 -19.62 21.40
C LYS A 364 12.50 -20.17 20.14
N LEU A 365 11.95 -19.27 19.33
CA LEU A 365 11.29 -19.58 18.06
C LEU A 365 12.00 -18.81 16.94
N TYR A 366 12.27 -19.50 15.84
CA TYR A 366 12.78 -18.95 14.60
C TYR A 366 11.66 -18.89 13.56
N ALA A 367 11.70 -17.87 12.71
CA ALA A 367 10.81 -17.74 11.57
C ALA A 367 11.59 -17.22 10.36
N SER A 368 11.35 -17.81 9.20
CA SER A 368 11.85 -17.28 7.92
C SER A 368 10.82 -16.32 7.34
N VAL A 369 11.30 -15.16 6.93
CA VAL A 369 10.47 -14.03 6.53
C VAL A 369 10.83 -13.62 5.11
N HIS A 370 9.81 -13.44 4.27
CA HIS A 370 9.98 -12.84 2.96
C HIS A 370 10.61 -11.44 3.09
N ASP A 371 11.66 -11.17 2.32
CA ASP A 371 12.44 -9.92 2.27
C ASP A 371 13.25 -9.53 3.53
N LYS A 372 13.18 -10.30 4.63
CA LYS A 372 13.93 -10.00 5.88
C LYS A 372 14.82 -11.14 6.39
N SER A 373 14.95 -12.25 5.64
CA SER A 373 15.73 -13.43 6.08
C SER A 373 15.15 -14.09 7.35
N ILE A 374 15.99 -14.56 8.28
CA ILE A 374 15.56 -15.29 9.49
C ILE A 374 15.46 -14.32 10.68
N ILE A 375 14.33 -14.35 11.37
CA ILE A 375 14.12 -13.67 12.64
C ILE A 375 13.92 -14.67 13.78
N TYR A 376 14.12 -14.23 15.02
CA TYR A 376 13.84 -15.05 16.19
C TYR A 376 13.26 -14.25 17.36
N THR A 377 12.53 -14.93 18.24
CA THR A 377 12.12 -14.42 19.55
C THR A 377 12.59 -15.37 20.64
N ASP A 378 12.98 -14.82 21.80
CA ASP A 378 13.34 -15.59 23.00
C ASP A 378 12.15 -15.75 23.97
N ASN A 379 10.93 -15.33 23.59
CA ASN A 379 9.74 -15.27 24.44
C ASN A 379 8.51 -15.99 23.85
N ALA A 380 8.70 -17.02 23.02
CA ALA A 380 7.65 -17.67 22.22
C ALA A 380 6.43 -18.19 23.02
N LEU A 381 6.59 -18.50 24.31
CA LEU A 381 5.52 -19.06 25.15
C LEU A 381 4.87 -18.06 26.12
N GLN A 382 5.23 -16.77 26.09
CA GLN A 382 4.49 -15.77 26.86
C GLN A 382 3.07 -15.61 26.30
N LYS A 383 2.06 -15.43 27.17
CA LYS A 383 0.63 -15.51 26.78
C LYS A 383 -0.08 -14.16 26.63
N SER A 384 0.64 -13.03 26.64
CA SER A 384 0.00 -11.70 26.67
C SER A 384 0.46 -10.80 25.52
N TYR A 385 -0.45 -10.53 24.57
CA TYR A 385 -0.39 -9.37 23.69
C TYR A 385 -0.56 -8.08 24.53
N PRO A 386 0.10 -6.95 24.21
CA PRO A 386 1.04 -6.71 23.09
C PRO A 386 2.50 -7.06 23.37
N HIS A 387 2.85 -7.59 24.55
CA HIS A 387 4.25 -7.83 24.96
C HIS A 387 5.03 -8.84 24.07
N LEU A 388 4.32 -9.65 23.27
CA LEU A 388 4.92 -10.61 22.33
C LEU A 388 5.50 -9.99 21.05
N THR A 389 4.98 -8.84 20.60
CA THR A 389 5.28 -8.33 19.24
C THR A 389 6.58 -7.53 19.16
N GLN A 390 7.08 -7.04 20.30
CA GLN A 390 8.35 -6.31 20.41
C GLN A 390 9.58 -7.22 20.60
N ALA A 391 9.43 -8.54 20.51
CA ALA A 391 10.46 -9.51 20.89
C ALA A 391 11.19 -10.18 19.71
N TRP A 392 10.89 -9.80 18.46
CA TRP A 392 11.54 -10.37 17.28
C TRP A 392 12.82 -9.62 16.92
N LYS A 393 13.91 -10.37 16.77
CA LYS A 393 15.24 -9.89 16.41
C LYS A 393 15.66 -10.53 15.09
N GLU A 394 16.26 -9.75 14.21
CA GLU A 394 16.85 -10.28 12.98
C GLU A 394 18.15 -11.03 13.32
N ILE A 395 18.34 -12.18 12.69
CA ILE A 395 19.65 -12.83 12.65
C ILE A 395 20.48 -12.06 11.61
N PRO A 396 21.67 -11.56 11.95
CA PRO A 396 22.51 -10.81 10.99
C PRO A 396 22.61 -11.55 9.65
N LYS A 397 22.38 -10.83 8.55
CA LYS A 397 22.39 -11.43 7.21
C LYS A 397 23.71 -12.15 6.96
N PHE A 398 23.60 -13.45 6.67
CA PHE A 398 24.73 -14.30 6.28
C PHE A 398 24.77 -14.56 4.76
N PHE A 399 23.72 -14.15 4.04
CA PHE A 399 23.54 -14.34 2.60
C PHE A 399 22.99 -13.06 1.97
N ASP A 400 23.27 -12.85 0.67
CA ASP A 400 22.64 -11.79 -0.13
C ASP A 400 21.16 -12.11 -0.49
N CYS A 401 20.67 -13.30 -0.12
CA CYS A 401 19.31 -13.74 -0.39
C CYS A 401 18.29 -13.06 0.54
N THR A 402 17.20 -12.58 -0.05
CA THR A 402 16.10 -11.93 0.67
C THR A 402 14.95 -12.90 1.00
N CYS A 403 14.98 -14.15 0.49
CA CYS A 403 13.91 -15.13 0.66
C CYS A 403 14.43 -16.49 1.13
N ILE A 404 14.11 -16.86 2.38
CA ILE A 404 14.39 -18.18 2.94
C ILE A 404 13.08 -18.96 2.94
N ILE A 405 13.01 -20.04 2.16
CA ILE A 405 11.75 -20.79 1.96
C ILE A 405 11.55 -21.93 2.95
N ASP A 406 12.63 -22.43 3.55
CA ASP A 406 12.60 -23.53 4.51
C ASP A 406 13.81 -23.49 5.43
N MET A 407 13.68 -24.01 6.66
CA MET A 407 14.76 -24.05 7.65
C MET A 407 14.79 -25.35 8.45
N MET A 408 15.96 -25.72 8.95
CA MET A 408 16.12 -26.86 9.85
C MET A 408 17.18 -26.59 10.91
N ILE A 409 16.87 -26.87 12.17
CA ILE A 409 17.84 -26.85 13.27
C ILE A 409 18.45 -28.23 13.39
N LYS A 410 19.78 -28.29 13.44
CA LYS A 410 20.50 -29.55 13.66
C LYS A 410 20.10 -30.15 15.02
N PRO A 411 19.52 -31.37 15.07
CA PRO A 411 18.98 -31.91 16.33
C PRO A 411 20.04 -32.15 17.41
N SER A 412 21.27 -32.52 17.02
CA SER A 412 22.37 -32.77 17.94
C SER A 412 23.12 -31.52 18.38
N ASP A 413 22.87 -30.38 17.74
CA ASP A 413 23.53 -29.11 18.01
C ASP A 413 22.57 -27.96 17.66
N PRO A 414 21.66 -27.58 18.58
CA PRO A 414 20.60 -26.61 18.34
C PRO A 414 21.05 -25.17 18.05
N ASP A 415 22.36 -24.91 18.03
CA ASP A 415 22.94 -23.63 17.63
C ASP A 415 23.25 -23.56 16.13
N ILE A 416 23.12 -24.68 15.40
CA ILE A 416 23.28 -24.74 13.95
C ILE A 416 21.92 -24.76 13.25
N ILE A 417 21.71 -23.79 12.36
CA ILE A 417 20.53 -23.67 11.49
C ILE A 417 20.97 -23.86 10.03
N TYR A 418 20.32 -24.77 9.34
CA TYR A 418 20.34 -24.90 7.89
C TYR A 418 19.16 -24.10 7.32
N ALA A 419 19.38 -23.42 6.21
CA ALA A 419 18.34 -22.67 5.53
C ALA A 419 18.40 -22.93 4.03
N LEU A 420 17.23 -23.05 3.41
CA LEU A 420 17.09 -23.19 1.97
C LEU A 420 16.71 -21.83 1.37
N GLU A 421 17.56 -21.34 0.47
CA GLU A 421 17.29 -20.12 -0.28
C GLU A 421 16.22 -20.37 -1.35
N GLY A 422 15.26 -19.45 -1.45
CA GLY A 422 14.31 -19.38 -2.56
C GLY A 422 14.89 -18.58 -3.72
N GLY A 423 14.59 -19.00 -4.96
CA GLY A 423 14.80 -18.14 -6.12
C GLY A 423 13.81 -16.96 -6.11
N THR A 424 14.29 -15.78 -6.48
CA THR A 424 13.48 -14.56 -6.67
C THR A 424 12.51 -14.66 -7.82
#